data_AF-A0A822FV79-F1
#
_entry.id   AF-A0A822FV79-F1
#
_cell.length_a   1.000
_cell.length_b   1.000
_cell.length_c   1.000
_cell.angle_alpha   90.00
_cell.angle_beta   90.00
_cell.angle_gamma   90.00
#
_symmetry.space_group_name_H-M   'P 1'
#
loop_
_entity.id
_entity.type
_entity.pdbx_description
1 polymer ?
#
loop_
_entity_poly.entity_id
_entity_poly.type
_entity_poly.pdbx_seq_one_letter_code
_entity_poly.pdbx_strand_id
1 'polypeptide(L)'
;QLLSTLMSCKTSIDDIQQLAQTIENEYDIHPTNRVQELNQRWEHSIQSLSQRVQLLQDSVKTSESDIYSKSVEYPWQRAIAFNKVPYFINHSDQSTSWDHPKMLELMRSFSNFNDIRFSAYRTAMKLRTLQKRLCQKVVHSCWKRK
;
A
#
# COMPACT_ATOMS: atom_id res chain seq x y z
N GLN A 1 30.20 63.31 45.20
CA GLN A 1 30.19 61.97 45.83
C GLN A 1 29.03 61.10 45.31
N LEU A 2 27.79 61.59 45.26
CA LEU A 2 26.65 60.82 44.71
C LEU A 2 26.65 60.68 43.18
N LEU A 3 27.02 61.74 42.44
CA LEU A 3 27.12 61.66 40.98
C LEU A 3 28.25 60.74 40.51
N SER A 4 29.40 60.73 41.20
CA SER A 4 30.53 59.86 40.87
C SER A 4 30.22 58.39 41.11
N THR A 5 29.45 58.07 42.15
CA THR A 5 28.99 56.70 42.43
C THR A 5 27.93 56.26 41.42
N LEU A 6 27.01 57.14 41.04
CA LEU A 6 26.00 56.85 40.02
C LEU A 6 26.61 56.62 38.64
N MET A 7 27.62 57.41 38.26
CA MET A 7 28.36 57.20 37.01
C MET A 7 29.12 55.87 37.03
N SER A 8 29.73 55.49 38.15
CA SER A 8 30.40 54.19 38.31
C SER A 8 29.43 53.00 38.22
N CYS A 9 28.21 53.14 38.75
CA CYS A 9 27.17 52.12 38.58
C CYS A 9 26.72 52.02 37.12
N LYS A 10 26.64 53.13 36.39
CA LYS A 10 26.25 53.13 34.98
C LYS A 10 27.27 52.37 34.12
N THR A 11 28.56 52.63 34.30
CA THR A 11 29.61 51.87 33.60
C THR A 11 29.57 50.39 33.96
N SER A 12 29.40 50.05 35.23
CA SER A 12 29.29 48.65 35.64
C SER A 12 28.07 47.93 35.02
N ILE A 13 26.95 48.63 34.83
CA ILE A 13 25.77 48.09 34.13
C ILE A 13 26.10 47.85 32.65
N ASP A 14 26.78 48.81 32.02
CA ASP A 14 27.17 48.70 30.61
C ASP A 14 28.18 47.55 30.39
N ASP A 15 29.10 47.34 31.33
CA ASP A 15 30.05 46.22 31.32
C ASP A 15 29.34 44.86 31.51
N ILE A 16 28.34 44.78 32.39
CA ILE A 16 27.51 43.58 32.57
C ILE A 16 26.71 43.27 31.30
N GLN A 17 26.19 44.29 30.63
CA GLN A 17 25.46 44.13 29.38
C GLN A 17 26.38 43.64 28.25
N GLN A 18 27.61 44.17 28.16
CA GLN A 18 28.60 43.65 27.20
C GLN A 18 29.01 42.21 27.50
N LEU A 19 29.20 41.85 28.78
CA LEU A 19 29.50 40.47 29.17
C LEU A 19 28.35 39.51 28.84
N ALA A 20 27.10 39.92 29.07
CA ALA A 20 25.93 39.12 28.70
C ALA A 20 25.88 38.88 27.18
N GLN A 21 26.16 39.91 26.38
CA GLN A 21 26.22 39.80 24.92
C GLN A 21 27.37 38.90 24.45
N THR A 22 28.53 38.96 25.09
CA THR A 22 29.66 38.08 24.80
C THR A 22 29.35 36.63 25.18
N ILE A 23 28.71 36.39 26.34
CA ILE A 23 28.28 35.06 26.77
C ILE A 23 27.22 34.48 25.82
N GLU A 24 26.26 35.26 25.32
CA GLU A 24 25.31 34.82 24.30
C GLU A 24 25.98 34.40 22.98
N ASN A 25 27.12 35.03 22.64
CA ASN A 25 27.89 34.71 21.44
C ASN A 25 28.91 33.57 21.66
N GLU A 26 29.41 33.39 22.89
CA GLU A 26 30.43 32.41 23.27
C GLU A 26 29.81 31.06 23.75
N TYR A 27 28.60 31.11 24.31
CA TYR A 27 27.77 29.93 24.60
C TYR A 27 26.86 29.64 23.40
N ASP A 28 27.44 28.92 22.47
CA ASP A 28 26.86 28.42 21.22
C ASP A 28 25.39 27.97 21.39
N ILE A 29 24.42 28.75 20.90
CA ILE A 29 23.00 28.35 20.71
C ILE A 29 22.88 27.30 19.56
N HIS A 30 24.00 26.97 18.94
CA HIS A 30 24.16 26.10 17.78
C HIS A 30 23.78 24.62 17.98
N PRO A 31 23.94 23.97 19.15
CA PRO A 31 23.43 22.60 19.34
C PRO A 31 21.90 22.58 19.32
N THR A 32 21.25 23.54 19.98
CA THR A 32 19.79 23.62 20.05
C THR A 32 19.19 23.99 18.70
N ASN A 33 19.74 24.98 18.00
CA ASN A 33 19.29 25.36 16.66
C ASN A 33 19.47 24.22 15.65
N ARG A 34 20.60 23.50 15.70
CA ARG A 34 20.87 22.36 14.82
C ARG A 34 19.98 21.17 15.12
N VAL A 35 19.68 20.88 16.39
CA VAL A 35 18.71 19.84 16.77
C VAL A 35 17.31 20.23 16.30
N GLN A 36 16.94 21.51 16.42
CA GLN A 36 15.64 22.01 15.97
C GLN A 36 15.50 21.93 14.45
N GLU A 37 16.55 22.26 13.69
CA GLU A 37 16.60 22.07 12.23
C GLU A 37 16.48 20.59 11.85
N LEU A 38 17.22 19.70 12.53
CA LEU A 38 17.15 18.25 12.28
C LEU A 38 15.76 17.68 12.58
N ASN A 39 15.12 18.13 13.67
CA ASN A 39 13.75 17.75 14.01
C ASN A 39 12.75 18.24 12.95
N GLN A 40 12.85 19.50 12.50
CA GLN A 40 12.02 20.02 11.41
C GLN A 40 12.19 19.19 10.13
N ARG A 41 13.44 18.87 9.77
CA ARG A 41 13.73 18.04 8.59
C ARG A 41 13.19 16.62 8.73
N TRP A 42 13.28 16.04 9.92
CA TRP A 42 12.73 14.72 10.21
C TRP A 42 11.19 14.73 10.11
N GLU A 43 10.52 15.74 10.69
CA GLU A 43 9.07 15.90 10.58
C GLU A 43 8.61 16.06 9.13
N HIS A 44 9.28 16.92 8.36
CA HIS A 44 9.01 17.07 6.92
C HIS A 44 9.23 15.75 6.16
N SER A 45 10.26 14.98 6.52
CA SER A 45 10.51 13.67 5.91
C SER A 45 9.41 12.66 6.24
N ILE A 46 8.99 12.58 7.50
CA ILE A 46 7.87 11.75 7.96
C ILE A 46 6.59 12.13 7.19
N GLN A 47 6.26 13.42 7.10
CA GLN A 47 5.10 13.91 6.36
C GLN A 47 5.16 13.54 4.87
N SER A 48 6.32 13.72 4.23
CA SER A 48 6.53 13.33 2.83
C SER A 48 6.35 11.83 2.60
N LEU A 49 6.87 11.00 3.51
CA LEU A 49 6.70 9.56 3.46
C LEU A 49 5.23 9.17 3.65
N SER A 50 4.52 9.78 4.60
CA SER A 50 3.09 9.55 4.82
C SER A 50 2.26 9.89 3.59
N GLN A 51 2.50 11.05 2.95
CA GLN A 51 1.84 11.43 1.70
C GLN A 51 2.12 10.42 0.59
N ARG A 52 3.36 9.96 0.45
CA ARG A 52 3.73 9.00 -0.60
C ARG A 52 3.10 7.63 -0.37
N VAL A 53 3.02 7.17 0.88
CA VAL A 53 2.31 5.93 1.24
C VAL A 53 0.82 6.05 0.89
N GLN A 54 0.20 7.18 1.18
CA GLN A 54 -1.21 7.41 0.86
C GLN A 54 -1.47 7.39 -0.65
N LEU A 55 -0.63 8.09 -1.44
CA LEU A 55 -0.72 8.06 -2.90
C LEU A 55 -0.55 6.63 -3.46
N LEU A 56 0.37 5.85 -2.92
CA LEU A 56 0.55 4.45 -3.31
C LEU A 56 -0.69 3.61 -2.95
N GLN A 57 -1.26 3.79 -1.76
CA GLN A 57 -2.47 3.08 -1.36
C GLN A 57 -3.66 3.42 -2.28
N ASP A 58 -3.83 4.67 -2.66
CA ASP A 58 -4.94 5.10 -3.52
C ASP A 58 -4.74 4.64 -4.98
N SER A 59 -3.50 4.61 -5.47
CA SER A 59 -3.14 4.01 -6.75
C SER A 59 -3.40 2.49 -6.77
N VAL A 60 -3.10 1.78 -5.68
CA VAL A 60 -3.37 0.35 -5.55
C VAL A 60 -4.87 0.06 -5.50
N LYS A 61 -5.66 0.83 -4.74
CA LYS A 61 -7.12 0.64 -4.68
C LYS A 61 -7.80 0.81 -6.04
N THR A 62 -7.41 1.84 -6.78
CA THR A 62 -7.97 2.13 -8.11
C THR A 62 -7.56 1.06 -9.13
N SER A 63 -6.27 0.69 -9.15
CA SER A 63 -5.77 -0.34 -10.06
C SER A 63 -6.32 -1.74 -9.76
N GLU A 64 -6.40 -2.16 -8.50
CA GLU A 64 -6.96 -3.47 -8.13
C GLU A 64 -8.42 -3.60 -8.55
N SER A 65 -9.25 -2.59 -8.24
CA SER A 65 -10.66 -2.60 -8.63
C SER A 65 -10.83 -2.74 -10.14
N ASP A 66 -10.07 -1.99 -10.94
CA ASP A 66 -10.16 -2.01 -12.40
C ASP A 66 -9.59 -3.31 -13.01
N ILE A 67 -8.49 -3.84 -12.46
CA ILE A 67 -7.88 -5.10 -12.92
C ILE A 67 -8.84 -6.26 -12.65
N TYR A 68 -9.45 -6.32 -11.48
CA TYR A 68 -10.33 -7.42 -11.10
C TYR A 68 -11.72 -7.32 -11.73
N SER A 69 -12.23 -6.11 -11.98
CA SER A 69 -13.51 -5.90 -12.67
C SER A 69 -13.46 -6.37 -14.13
N LYS A 70 -12.31 -6.23 -14.80
CA LYS A 70 -12.07 -6.75 -16.16
C LYS A 70 -12.00 -8.28 -16.26
N SER A 71 -11.99 -9.01 -15.13
CA SER A 71 -11.96 -10.49 -15.15
C SER A 71 -13.21 -11.09 -15.79
N VAL A 72 -14.31 -10.33 -15.78
CA VAL A 72 -15.65 -10.77 -16.12
C VAL A 72 -16.26 -9.80 -17.12
N GLU A 73 -17.08 -10.32 -18.03
CA GLU A 73 -17.76 -9.55 -19.07
C GLU A 73 -19.27 -9.52 -18.82
N TYR A 74 -19.96 -8.52 -19.35
CA TYR A 74 -21.43 -8.45 -19.33
C TYR A 74 -22.02 -9.75 -19.90
N PRO A 75 -23.05 -10.36 -19.28
CA PRO A 75 -23.94 -9.84 -18.24
C PRO A 75 -23.44 -10.04 -16.80
N TRP A 76 -22.22 -10.53 -16.60
CA TRP A 76 -21.71 -10.83 -15.28
C TRP A 76 -20.95 -9.64 -14.68
N GLN A 77 -21.08 -9.45 -13.38
CA GLN A 77 -20.35 -8.44 -12.62
C GLN A 77 -19.71 -9.07 -11.38
N ARG A 78 -18.44 -8.73 -11.13
CA ARG A 78 -17.76 -9.08 -9.89
C ARG A 78 -18.09 -8.06 -8.80
N ALA A 79 -18.39 -8.54 -7.61
CA ALA A 79 -18.56 -7.74 -6.40
C ALA A 79 -17.77 -8.35 -5.24
N ILE A 80 -17.61 -7.60 -4.14
CA ILE A 80 -16.86 -8.03 -2.95
C ILE A 80 -17.81 -7.97 -1.75
N ALA A 81 -17.93 -9.08 -1.02
CA ALA A 81 -18.75 -9.14 0.18
C ALA A 81 -18.05 -8.47 1.38
N PHE A 82 -18.78 -8.31 2.48
CA PHE A 82 -18.25 -7.68 3.71
C PHE A 82 -16.99 -8.40 4.25
N ASN A 83 -16.92 -9.71 4.08
CA ASN A 83 -15.79 -10.57 4.46
C ASN A 83 -14.62 -10.56 3.45
N LYS A 84 -14.63 -9.65 2.49
CA LYS A 84 -13.62 -9.53 1.41
C LYS A 84 -13.56 -10.72 0.46
N VAL A 85 -14.55 -11.61 0.48
CA VAL A 85 -14.66 -12.70 -0.49
C VAL A 85 -15.37 -12.17 -1.75
N PRO A 86 -14.79 -12.38 -2.95
CA PRO A 86 -15.45 -11.99 -4.19
C PRO A 86 -16.64 -12.90 -4.49
N TYR A 87 -17.71 -12.31 -5.02
CA TYR A 87 -18.86 -13.02 -5.58
C TYR A 87 -19.24 -12.42 -6.93
N PHE A 88 -20.02 -13.16 -7.71
CA PHE A 88 -20.39 -12.81 -9.07
C PHE A 88 -21.91 -12.68 -9.18
N ILE A 89 -22.35 -11.60 -9.79
CA ILE A 89 -23.74 -11.26 -10.05
C ILE A 89 -23.99 -11.47 -11.53
N ASN A 90 -25.01 -12.22 -11.90
CA ASN A 90 -25.46 -12.33 -13.28
C ASN A 90 -26.68 -11.43 -13.47
N HIS A 91 -26.53 -10.40 -14.30
CA HIS A 91 -27.59 -9.45 -14.57
C HIS A 91 -28.67 -9.98 -15.50
N SER A 92 -28.43 -11.09 -16.23
CA SER A 92 -29.43 -11.67 -17.13
C SER A 92 -30.51 -12.47 -16.40
N ASP A 93 -30.14 -13.25 -15.38
CA ASP A 93 -31.05 -14.11 -14.62
C ASP A 93 -31.23 -13.63 -13.16
N GLN A 94 -30.62 -12.50 -12.82
CA GLN A 94 -30.63 -11.91 -11.48
C GLN A 94 -30.13 -12.88 -10.38
N SER A 95 -29.19 -13.77 -10.74
CA SER A 95 -28.60 -14.72 -9.81
C SER A 95 -27.27 -14.23 -9.23
N THR A 96 -26.91 -14.77 -8.07
CA THR A 96 -25.58 -14.57 -7.47
C THR A 96 -24.89 -15.92 -7.28
N SER A 97 -23.59 -15.95 -7.53
CA SER A 97 -22.76 -17.15 -7.45
C SER A 97 -21.41 -16.83 -6.81
N TRP A 98 -20.88 -17.78 -6.06
CA TRP A 98 -19.52 -17.71 -5.53
C TRP A 98 -18.47 -18.15 -6.55
N ASP A 99 -18.88 -18.96 -7.53
CA ASP A 99 -18.01 -19.44 -8.59
C ASP A 99 -18.00 -18.49 -9.79
N HIS A 100 -16.81 -18.27 -10.36
CA HIS A 100 -16.62 -17.49 -11.57
C HIS A 100 -17.29 -18.17 -12.79
N PRO A 101 -17.94 -17.44 -13.71
CA PRO A 101 -18.67 -18.04 -14.84
C PRO A 101 -17.82 -18.98 -15.71
N LYS A 102 -16.58 -18.60 -16.03
CA LYS A 102 -15.60 -19.48 -16.73
C LYS A 102 -15.30 -20.79 -15.99
N MET A 103 -15.31 -20.79 -14.65
CA MET A 103 -15.14 -22.01 -13.86
C MET A 103 -16.41 -22.87 -13.93
N LEU A 104 -17.60 -22.27 -13.82
CA LEU A 104 -18.86 -22.99 -13.98
C LEU A 104 -18.97 -23.66 -15.36
N GLU A 105 -18.57 -22.96 -16.42
CA GLU A 105 -18.52 -23.52 -17.78
C GLU A 105 -17.55 -24.70 -17.88
N LEU A 106 -16.37 -24.60 -17.28
CA LEU A 106 -15.40 -25.70 -17.19
C LEU A 106 -16.00 -26.89 -16.41
N MET A 107 -16.62 -26.64 -15.27
CA MET A 107 -17.23 -27.69 -14.46
C MET A 107 -18.37 -28.39 -15.21
N ARG A 108 -19.19 -27.64 -15.96
CA ARG A 108 -20.21 -28.21 -16.85
C ARG A 108 -19.58 -29.12 -17.91
N SER A 109 -18.46 -28.73 -18.51
CA SER A 109 -17.76 -29.56 -19.51
C SER A 109 -17.24 -30.89 -18.97
N PHE A 110 -17.12 -31.05 -17.65
CA PHE A 110 -16.71 -32.32 -17.05
C PHE A 110 -17.76 -33.43 -17.16
N SER A 111 -19.00 -33.10 -17.54
CA SER A 111 -20.02 -34.10 -17.86
C SER A 111 -19.57 -35.02 -19.00
N ASN A 112 -18.80 -34.49 -19.96
CA ASN A 112 -18.25 -35.24 -21.10
C ASN A 112 -17.29 -36.37 -20.68
N PHE A 113 -16.79 -36.35 -19.45
CA PHE A 113 -15.92 -37.40 -18.91
C PHE A 113 -16.67 -38.41 -18.05
N ASN A 114 -17.99 -38.26 -17.85
CA ASN A 114 -18.75 -39.15 -16.99
C ASN A 114 -18.92 -40.56 -17.58
N ASP A 115 -18.85 -40.70 -18.91
CA ASP A 115 -18.93 -41.99 -19.61
C ASP A 115 -17.64 -42.84 -19.47
N ILE A 116 -16.57 -42.26 -18.91
CA ILE A 116 -15.33 -43.00 -18.64
C ILE A 116 -15.60 -44.02 -17.51
N ARG A 117 -15.51 -45.30 -17.88
CA ARG A 117 -15.75 -46.46 -16.99
C ARG A 117 -14.86 -46.46 -15.75
N PHE A 118 -13.57 -46.15 -15.91
CA PHE A 118 -12.61 -46.17 -14.82
C PHE A 118 -12.57 -44.82 -14.10
N SER A 119 -12.85 -44.83 -12.80
CA SER A 119 -12.88 -43.63 -11.96
C SER A 119 -11.56 -42.87 -11.94
N ALA A 120 -10.42 -43.58 -11.88
CA ALA A 120 -9.08 -42.99 -11.91
C ALA A 120 -8.82 -42.22 -13.22
N TYR A 121 -9.24 -42.77 -14.36
CA TYR A 121 -9.10 -42.08 -15.65
C TYR A 121 -10.05 -40.88 -15.75
N ARG A 122 -11.27 -40.99 -15.21
CA ARG A 122 -12.23 -39.88 -15.15
C ARG A 122 -11.67 -38.71 -14.35
N THR A 123 -11.14 -38.95 -13.16
CA THR A 123 -10.54 -37.89 -12.34
C THR A 123 -9.28 -37.33 -12.98
N ALA A 124 -8.42 -38.16 -13.57
CA ALA A 124 -7.24 -37.71 -14.31
C ALA A 124 -7.58 -36.79 -15.48
N MET A 125 -8.61 -37.11 -16.27
CA MET A 125 -9.05 -36.28 -17.40
C MET A 125 -9.65 -34.95 -16.93
N LYS A 126 -10.47 -34.96 -15.86
CA LYS A 126 -11.01 -33.74 -15.24
C LYS A 126 -9.89 -32.84 -14.71
N LEU A 127 -8.94 -33.40 -13.96
CA LEU A 127 -7.78 -32.68 -13.43
C LEU A 127 -6.90 -32.12 -14.54
N ARG A 128 -6.62 -32.90 -15.59
CA ARG A 128 -5.79 -32.44 -16.72
C ARG A 128 -6.44 -31.27 -17.46
N THR A 129 -7.76 -31.32 -17.65
CA THR A 129 -8.53 -30.25 -18.30
C THR A 129 -8.52 -28.98 -17.45
N LEU A 130 -8.72 -29.14 -16.13
CA LEU A 130 -8.61 -28.04 -15.17
C LEU A 130 -7.23 -27.39 -15.18
N GLN A 131 -6.17 -28.19 -15.08
CA GLN A 131 -4.79 -27.71 -15.15
C GLN A 131 -4.49 -26.96 -16.43
N LYS A 132 -4.96 -27.46 -17.60
CA LYS A 132 -4.74 -26.78 -18.88
C LYS A 132 -5.41 -25.41 -18.92
N ARG A 133 -6.64 -25.27 -18.40
CA ARG A 133 -7.38 -23.99 -18.40
C ARG A 133 -6.87 -23.00 -17.36
N LEU A 134 -6.45 -23.45 -16.17
CA LEU A 134 -6.00 -22.56 -15.10
C LEU A 134 -4.51 -22.20 -15.21
N CYS A 135 -3.68 -23.15 -15.62
CA CYS A 135 -2.22 -23.04 -15.48
C CYS A 135 -1.47 -22.75 -16.78
N GLN A 136 -2.16 -22.49 -17.90
CA GLN A 136 -1.53 -22.23 -19.20
C GLN A 136 -0.48 -21.10 -19.15
N LYS A 137 -0.64 -20.10 -18.27
CA LYS A 137 0.37 -19.04 -18.09
C LYS A 137 1.53 -19.41 -17.16
N VAL A 138 1.36 -20.38 -16.26
CA VAL A 138 2.38 -20.74 -15.24
C VAL A 138 3.29 -21.87 -15.70
N VAL A 139 2.74 -22.86 -16.41
CA VAL A 139 3.50 -24.05 -16.82
C VAL A 139 4.51 -23.72 -17.93
N HIS A 140 4.19 -22.83 -18.86
CA HIS A 140 5.13 -22.40 -19.91
C HIS A 140 6.35 -21.64 -19.35
N SER A 141 6.21 -20.92 -18.23
CA SER A 141 7.30 -20.20 -17.58
C SER A 141 8.26 -21.12 -16.80
N CYS A 142 7.77 -22.28 -16.35
CA CYS A 142 8.58 -23.27 -15.63
C CYS A 142 9.28 -24.24 -16.60
N TRP A 143 8.66 -24.56 -17.74
CA TRP A 143 9.24 -25.45 -18.76
C TRP A 143 10.20 -24.77 -19.74
N LYS A 144 10.24 -23.44 -19.83
CA LYS A 144 11.25 -22.69 -20.62
C LYS A 144 12.56 -22.42 -19.86
N ARG A 145 12.70 -22.89 -18.62
CA ARG A 145 13.87 -22.66 -17.77
C ARG A 145 14.70 -23.94 -17.50
N LYS A 146 14.56 -24.94 -18.36
CA LYS A 146 15.45 -26.11 -18.44
C LYS A 146 16.03 -26.21 -19.84
#